data_AF-A0A1X0QIX9-F1
#
_entry.id   AF-A0A1X0QIX9-F1
#
_cell.length_a   1.000
_cell.length_b   1.000
_cell.length_c   1.000
_cell.angle_alpha   90.00
_cell.angle_beta   90.00
_cell.angle_gamma   90.00
#
_symmetry.space_group_name_H-M   'P 1'
#
loop_
_entity.id
_entity.type
_entity.pdbx_description
1 polymer ?
#
loop_
_entity_poly.entity_id
_entity_poly.type
_entity_poly.pdbx_seq_one_letter_code
_entity_poly.pdbx_strand_id
1 'polypeptide(L)'
;MKRNNAVPKNHFQKTSKVIKTRFNQPTKAIKRREVREEKMAKLAVTPLTKLRPVVRCPTIRYNRKVRLGRGFTLEECNSAGIHYLEARTLGISVDLRRKNQNEEAFNRNVERIKEYLSNVTVYKNKTEAIASGAYQHHGVIMPVFNEKKVKLISTGEVQNEQ
;
A
#
# COMPACT_ATOMS: atom_id res chain seq x y z
N MET A 1 34.58 -18.69 -32.12
CA MET A 1 34.94 -18.37 -30.72
C MET A 1 36.44 -18.55 -30.59
N LYS A 2 37.15 -17.62 -29.95
CA LYS A 2 38.59 -17.80 -29.66
C LYS A 2 38.74 -17.91 -28.14
N ARG A 3 39.73 -18.70 -27.69
CA ARG A 3 40.06 -18.96 -26.27
C ARG A 3 38.98 -19.72 -25.50
N ASN A 4 39.28 -20.05 -24.24
CA ASN A 4 38.39 -20.76 -23.33
C ASN A 4 37.41 -19.76 -22.66
N ASN A 5 36.22 -19.61 -23.23
CA ASN A 5 35.16 -18.74 -22.72
C ASN A 5 33.84 -19.51 -22.62
N ALA A 6 32.93 -19.04 -21.76
CA ALA A 6 31.56 -19.54 -21.70
C ALA A 6 30.84 -19.37 -23.05
N VAL A 7 29.96 -20.33 -23.36
CA VAL A 7 29.15 -20.28 -24.59
C VAL A 7 28.21 -19.05 -24.54
N PRO A 8 28.26 -18.12 -25.51
CA PRO A 8 27.46 -16.92 -25.55
C PRO A 8 26.02 -17.28 -25.90
N LYS A 9 25.09 -16.85 -25.05
CA LYS A 9 23.65 -16.99 -25.26
C LYS A 9 23.04 -15.68 -25.75
N ASN A 10 23.64 -15.11 -26.80
CA ASN A 10 23.23 -13.82 -27.34
C ASN A 10 22.04 -14.01 -28.29
N HIS A 11 20.86 -13.52 -27.92
CA HIS A 11 19.67 -13.54 -28.78
C HIS A 11 19.64 -12.35 -29.79
N PHE A 12 20.83 -12.12 -30.35
CA PHE A 12 21.29 -11.31 -31.48
C PHE A 12 20.68 -11.57 -32.86
N GLN A 13 20.02 -12.70 -33.08
CA GLN A 13 19.88 -13.26 -34.43
C GLN A 13 18.67 -12.77 -35.22
N LYS A 14 17.62 -12.27 -34.55
CA LYS A 14 16.43 -11.73 -35.22
C LYS A 14 16.73 -10.34 -35.82
N THR A 15 16.34 -10.10 -37.06
CA THR A 15 16.47 -8.77 -37.70
C THR A 15 15.48 -7.75 -37.14
N SER A 16 14.26 -8.20 -36.79
CA SER A 16 13.17 -7.37 -36.27
C SER A 16 13.28 -7.02 -34.77
N LYS A 17 14.48 -6.69 -34.27
CA LYS A 17 14.64 -6.30 -32.85
C LYS A 17 14.16 -4.88 -32.61
N VAL A 18 13.33 -4.72 -31.59
CA VAL A 18 12.89 -3.42 -31.11
C VAL A 18 13.86 -2.94 -30.03
N ILE A 19 14.53 -1.83 -30.28
CA ILE A 19 15.42 -1.17 -29.30
C ILE A 19 14.67 -0.01 -28.67
N LYS A 20 14.43 -0.07 -27.36
CA LYS A 20 13.77 1.01 -26.61
C LYS A 20 14.80 1.84 -25.85
N THR A 21 14.99 3.09 -26.26
CA THR A 21 15.84 4.06 -25.55
C THR A 21 15.05 4.80 -24.45
N ARG A 22 15.77 5.44 -23.51
CA ARG A 22 15.19 6.14 -22.34
C ARG A 22 15.52 7.64 -22.26
N PHE A 23 15.74 8.30 -23.40
CA PHE A 23 16.04 9.74 -23.43
C PHE A 23 14.91 10.61 -22.82
N ASN A 24 13.67 10.13 -22.86
CA ASN A 24 12.52 10.80 -22.24
C ASN A 24 12.32 10.50 -20.74
N GLN A 25 13.28 9.85 -20.07
CA GLN A 25 13.21 9.59 -18.63
C GLN A 25 13.08 10.86 -17.77
N PRO A 26 13.90 11.92 -17.95
CA PRO A 26 13.77 13.15 -17.15
C PRO A 26 12.45 13.88 -17.43
N THR A 27 12.07 14.03 -18.70
CA THR A 27 10.81 14.70 -19.07
C THR A 27 9.58 13.96 -18.54
N LYS A 28 9.59 12.62 -18.56
CA LYS A 28 8.54 11.81 -17.92
C LYS A 28 8.51 11.95 -16.40
N ALA A 29 9.64 12.19 -15.75
CA ALA A 29 9.67 12.41 -14.30
C ALA A 29 8.96 13.72 -13.94
N ILE A 30 9.26 14.81 -14.66
CA ILE A 30 8.62 16.12 -14.52
C ILE A 30 7.12 16.01 -14.79
N LYS A 31 6.73 15.46 -15.95
CA LYS A 31 5.31 15.28 -16.32
C LYS A 31 4.52 14.48 -15.29
N ARG A 32 5.10 13.41 -14.72
CA ARG A 32 4.42 12.63 -13.66
C ARG A 32 4.22 13.41 -12.37
N ARG A 33 5.09 14.38 -12.06
CA ARG A 33 4.95 15.25 -10.90
C ARG A 33 3.83 16.26 -11.13
N GLU A 34 3.83 16.95 -12.26
CA GLU A 34 2.78 17.91 -12.65
C GLU A 34 1.39 17.26 -12.62
N VAL A 35 1.23 16.07 -13.24
CA VAL A 35 -0.05 15.34 -13.21
C VAL A 35 -0.49 14.96 -11.79
N ARG A 36 0.46 14.71 -10.88
CA ARG A 36 0.13 14.46 -9.46
C ARG A 36 -0.34 15.73 -8.76
N GLU A 37 0.34 16.85 -9.00
CA GLU A 37 0.00 18.17 -8.45
C GLU A 37 -1.36 18.64 -8.96
N GLU A 38 -1.64 18.53 -10.26
CA GLU A 38 -2.95 18.83 -10.87
C GLU A 38 -4.08 18.00 -10.24
N LYS A 39 -3.83 16.69 -10.05
CA LYS A 39 -4.80 15.80 -9.41
C LYS A 39 -5.03 16.19 -7.94
N MET A 40 -3.97 16.57 -7.22
CA MET A 40 -4.06 17.02 -5.84
C MET A 40 -4.86 18.32 -5.72
N ALA A 41 -4.57 19.32 -6.56
CA ALA A 41 -5.31 20.58 -6.63
C ALA A 41 -6.80 20.35 -6.90
N LYS A 42 -7.15 19.40 -7.79
CA LYS A 42 -8.55 19.05 -8.07
C LYS A 42 -9.31 18.48 -6.87
N LEU A 43 -8.62 17.67 -6.05
CA LEU A 43 -9.15 17.00 -4.86
C LEU A 43 -9.26 17.93 -3.63
N ALA A 44 -8.53 19.05 -3.63
CA ALA A 44 -8.42 20.01 -2.53
C ALA A 44 -8.01 19.33 -1.20
N VAL A 45 -8.98 19.03 -0.33
CA VAL A 45 -8.71 18.47 1.02
C VAL A 45 -8.59 16.94 1.01
N THR A 46 -9.22 16.26 0.06
CA THR A 46 -9.26 14.78 0.06
C THR A 46 -7.89 14.17 -0.25
N PRO A 47 -7.43 13.14 0.46
CA PRO A 47 -6.12 12.55 0.25
C PRO A 47 -6.00 11.83 -1.10
N LEU A 48 -4.81 11.85 -1.71
CA LEU A 48 -4.57 11.28 -3.04
C LEU A 48 -4.62 9.73 -3.06
N THR A 49 -4.16 9.11 -1.98
CA THR A 49 -4.14 7.65 -1.83
C THR A 49 -5.31 7.18 -0.96
N LYS A 50 -5.73 5.93 -1.16
CA LYS A 50 -6.78 5.29 -0.36
C LYS A 50 -6.17 4.50 0.79
N LEU A 51 -6.91 4.36 1.89
CA LEU A 51 -6.56 3.43 2.96
C LEU A 51 -6.53 2.00 2.41
N ARG A 52 -5.46 1.26 2.71
CA ARG A 52 -5.26 -0.14 2.32
C ARG A 52 -5.05 -1.01 3.56
N PRO A 53 -5.50 -2.28 3.54
CA PRO A 53 -5.33 -3.20 4.66
C PRO A 53 -3.89 -3.68 4.78
N VAL A 54 -3.59 -4.26 5.92
CA VAL A 54 -2.32 -4.90 6.26
C VAL A 54 -2.45 -6.40 5.97
N VAL A 55 -1.62 -6.94 5.07
CA VAL A 55 -1.74 -8.33 4.60
C VAL A 55 -0.36 -9.02 4.57
N ARG A 56 -0.33 -10.31 4.90
CA ARG A 56 0.86 -11.16 4.80
C ARG A 56 1.17 -11.52 3.33
N CYS A 57 2.45 -11.65 2.99
CA CYS A 57 2.86 -12.16 1.68
C CYS A 57 2.66 -13.70 1.57
N PRO A 58 2.45 -14.25 0.36
CA PRO A 58 1.92 -15.60 0.21
C PRO A 58 2.94 -16.75 0.39
N THR A 59 4.15 -16.65 -0.19
CA THR A 59 5.07 -17.81 -0.26
C THR A 59 5.90 -17.97 1.01
N ILE A 60 6.45 -19.17 1.25
CA ILE A 60 7.36 -19.48 2.38
C ILE A 60 8.51 -18.45 2.49
N ARG A 61 9.04 -18.01 1.35
CA ARG A 61 10.11 -17.00 1.30
C ARG A 61 9.69 -15.64 1.88
N TYR A 62 8.40 -15.27 1.78
CA TYR A 62 7.92 -13.93 2.09
C TYR A 62 6.87 -13.85 3.20
N ASN A 63 6.32 -14.96 3.66
CA ASN A 63 5.25 -15.01 4.68
C ASN A 63 5.64 -14.29 5.99
N ARG A 64 6.93 -14.18 6.32
CA ARG A 64 7.44 -13.44 7.47
C ARG A 64 7.22 -11.92 7.36
N LYS A 65 7.05 -11.39 6.15
CA LYS A 65 6.85 -9.96 5.89
C LYS A 65 5.37 -9.63 5.73
N VAL A 66 5.03 -8.43 6.18
CA VAL A 66 3.72 -7.82 5.99
C VAL A 66 3.84 -6.68 4.97
N ARG A 67 2.79 -6.46 4.19
CA ARG A 67 2.69 -5.39 3.18
C ARG A 67 1.30 -4.79 3.14
N LEU A 68 1.16 -3.67 2.45
CA LEU A 68 -0.15 -3.12 2.11
C LEU A 68 -0.84 -3.99 1.04
N GLY A 69 -2.10 -4.30 1.30
CA GLY A 69 -2.96 -5.10 0.43
C GLY A 69 -3.65 -4.29 -0.67
N ARG A 70 -4.56 -4.95 -1.38
CA ARG A 70 -5.40 -4.31 -2.40
C ARG A 70 -6.58 -3.56 -1.78
N GLY A 71 -7.31 -4.19 -0.86
CA GLY A 71 -8.47 -3.61 -0.19
C GLY A 71 -9.01 -4.49 0.94
N PHE A 72 -9.77 -3.86 1.83
CA PHE A 72 -10.46 -4.47 2.96
C PHE A 72 -11.55 -5.43 2.48
N THR A 73 -11.83 -6.48 3.24
CA THR A 73 -12.95 -7.38 2.95
C THR A 73 -14.28 -6.76 3.36
N LEU A 74 -15.38 -7.34 2.88
CA LEU A 74 -16.73 -6.93 3.28
C LEU A 74 -16.93 -7.06 4.79
N GLU A 75 -16.53 -8.20 5.35
CA GLU A 75 -16.65 -8.51 6.77
C GLU A 75 -15.82 -7.53 7.62
N GLU A 76 -14.60 -7.18 7.22
CA GLU A 76 -13.77 -6.21 7.96
C GLU A 76 -14.45 -4.83 8.01
N CYS A 77 -15.03 -4.36 6.90
CA CYS A 77 -15.77 -3.10 6.86
C CYS A 77 -17.02 -3.16 7.76
N ASN A 78 -17.79 -4.25 7.67
CA ASN A 78 -19.00 -4.43 8.45
C ASN A 78 -18.68 -4.47 9.96
N SER A 79 -17.64 -5.19 10.37
CA SER A 79 -17.18 -5.24 11.77
C SER A 79 -16.57 -3.93 12.27
N ALA A 80 -16.11 -3.06 11.37
CA ALA A 80 -15.74 -1.69 11.69
C ALA A 80 -16.95 -0.74 11.80
N GLY A 81 -18.16 -1.21 11.51
CA GLY A 81 -19.40 -0.44 11.60
C GLY A 81 -19.73 0.40 10.38
N ILE A 82 -19.14 0.09 9.21
CA ILE A 82 -19.37 0.83 7.97
C ILE A 82 -19.79 -0.10 6.82
N HIS A 83 -20.75 0.32 6.02
CA HIS A 83 -21.11 -0.43 4.82
C HIS A 83 -20.01 -0.28 3.74
N TYR A 84 -19.74 -1.33 2.97
CA TYR A 84 -18.63 -1.32 2.02
C TYR A 84 -18.74 -0.28 0.90
N LEU A 85 -19.96 0.18 0.56
CA LEU A 85 -20.17 1.26 -0.41
C LEU A 85 -19.78 2.62 0.18
N GLU A 86 -20.13 2.86 1.44
CA GLU A 86 -19.77 4.07 2.18
C GLU A 86 -18.25 4.10 2.46
N ALA A 87 -17.65 2.95 2.75
CA ALA A 87 -16.20 2.86 2.86
C ALA A 87 -15.49 3.37 1.59
N ARG A 88 -16.02 3.06 0.41
CA ARG A 88 -15.43 3.51 -0.87
C ARG A 88 -15.50 5.02 -1.07
N THR A 89 -16.56 5.68 -0.59
CA THR A 89 -16.72 7.15 -0.67
C THR A 89 -15.78 7.85 0.31
N LEU A 90 -15.58 7.28 1.51
CA LEU A 90 -14.65 7.80 2.53
C LEU A 90 -13.16 7.60 2.24
N GLY A 91 -12.81 7.03 1.07
CA GLY A 91 -11.41 6.82 0.67
C GLY A 91 -10.80 5.50 1.16
N ILE A 92 -11.61 4.53 1.57
CA ILE A 92 -11.16 3.19 1.94
C ILE A 92 -11.22 2.28 0.70
N SER A 93 -10.16 1.50 0.45
CA SER A 93 -10.14 0.54 -0.66
C SER A 93 -10.79 -0.79 -0.24
N VAL A 94 -11.75 -1.30 -1.01
CA VAL A 94 -12.45 -2.57 -0.73
C VAL A 94 -12.11 -3.63 -1.78
N ASP A 95 -11.86 -4.87 -1.34
CA ASP A 95 -11.63 -6.03 -2.19
C ASP A 95 -12.61 -7.17 -1.86
N LEU A 96 -13.59 -7.35 -2.74
CA LEU A 96 -14.65 -8.34 -2.59
C LEU A 96 -14.17 -9.79 -2.79
N ARG A 97 -12.96 -10.00 -3.31
CA ARG A 97 -12.44 -11.35 -3.65
C ARG A 97 -11.54 -11.93 -2.56
N ARG A 98 -11.01 -11.09 -1.67
CA ARG A 98 -10.13 -11.56 -0.60
C ARG A 98 -10.98 -12.24 0.47
N LYS A 99 -10.55 -13.41 0.93
CA LYS A 99 -11.18 -14.16 2.02
C LYS A 99 -10.42 -13.93 3.33
N ASN A 100 -11.14 -13.86 4.44
CA ASN A 100 -10.54 -13.82 5.76
C ASN A 100 -10.18 -15.26 6.19
N GLN A 101 -8.96 -15.46 6.66
CA GLN A 101 -8.45 -16.79 7.08
C GLN A 101 -7.77 -16.76 8.45
N ASN A 102 -7.47 -15.57 8.98
CA ASN A 102 -6.76 -15.39 10.24
C ASN A 102 -7.45 -14.27 11.01
N GLU A 103 -7.82 -14.57 12.26
CA GLU A 103 -8.45 -13.65 13.18
C GLU A 103 -7.54 -12.47 13.57
N GLU A 104 -6.25 -12.70 13.81
CA GLU A 104 -5.31 -11.62 14.15
C GLU A 104 -5.21 -10.58 13.04
N ALA A 105 -5.18 -11.04 11.79
CA ALA A 105 -5.10 -10.16 10.63
C ALA A 105 -6.42 -9.42 10.41
N PHE A 106 -7.55 -10.08 10.69
CA PHE A 106 -8.87 -9.50 10.63
C PHE A 106 -9.02 -8.37 11.66
N ASN A 107 -8.75 -8.65 12.94
CA ASN A 107 -8.86 -7.70 14.05
C ASN A 107 -7.96 -6.46 13.82
N ARG A 108 -6.71 -6.68 13.38
CA ARG A 108 -5.79 -5.59 13.02
C ARG A 108 -6.34 -4.69 11.92
N ASN A 109 -7.01 -5.27 10.91
CA ASN A 109 -7.58 -4.49 9.81
C ASN A 109 -8.86 -3.75 10.23
N VAL A 110 -9.68 -4.34 11.09
CA VAL A 110 -10.85 -3.67 11.68
C VAL A 110 -10.42 -2.48 12.52
N GLU A 111 -9.45 -2.67 13.41
CA GLU A 111 -8.87 -1.59 14.22
C GLU A 111 -8.29 -0.47 13.35
N ARG A 112 -7.58 -0.84 12.29
CA ARG A 112 -7.04 0.12 11.32
C ARG A 112 -8.11 0.95 10.60
N ILE A 113 -9.28 0.38 10.30
CA ILE A 113 -10.40 1.16 9.75
C ILE A 113 -10.92 2.13 10.82
N LYS A 114 -11.09 1.68 12.06
CA LYS A 114 -11.58 2.53 13.16
C LYS A 114 -10.65 3.70 13.43
N GLU A 115 -9.34 3.46 13.48
CA GLU A 115 -8.31 4.51 13.62
C GLU A 115 -8.30 5.49 12.44
N TYR A 116 -8.56 5.00 11.22
CA TYR A 116 -8.72 5.90 10.08
C TYR A 116 -9.96 6.78 10.22
N LEU A 117 -11.11 6.19 10.59
CA LEU A 117 -12.37 6.93 10.75
C LEU A 117 -12.30 7.97 11.86
N SER A 118 -11.60 7.72 12.97
CA SER A 118 -11.45 8.70 14.04
C SER A 118 -10.68 9.95 13.61
N ASN A 119 -9.83 9.82 12.58
CA ASN A 119 -9.02 10.92 12.04
C ASN A 119 -9.67 11.63 10.83
N VAL A 120 -10.78 11.10 10.29
CA VAL A 120 -11.42 11.65 9.09
C VAL A 120 -12.53 12.61 9.47
N THR A 121 -12.48 13.82 8.91
CA THR A 121 -13.54 14.83 8.98
C THR A 121 -14.32 14.88 7.67
N VAL A 122 -15.65 14.80 7.75
CA VAL A 122 -16.54 14.85 6.56
C VAL A 122 -17.16 16.24 6.46
N TYR A 123 -17.10 16.83 5.27
CA TYR A 123 -17.72 18.12 4.94
C TYR A 123 -19.04 17.91 4.19
N LYS A 124 -19.98 18.86 4.26
CA LYS A 124 -21.26 18.75 3.56
C LYS A 124 -21.08 18.90 2.05
N ASN A 125 -20.27 19.90 1.64
CA ASN A 125 -20.07 20.27 0.23
C ASN A 125 -18.60 20.56 -0.07
N LYS A 126 -18.24 20.57 -1.37
CA LYS A 126 -16.86 20.88 -1.82
C LYS A 126 -16.40 22.30 -1.46
N THR A 127 -17.31 23.28 -1.50
CA THR A 127 -17.01 24.68 -1.17
C THR A 127 -16.59 24.82 0.28
N GLU A 128 -17.32 24.18 1.19
CA GLU A 128 -17.00 24.11 2.63
C GLU A 128 -15.66 23.42 2.87
N ALA A 129 -15.40 22.31 2.19
CA ALA A 129 -14.10 21.63 2.29
C ALA A 129 -12.95 22.55 1.88
N ILE A 130 -13.05 23.28 0.76
CA ILE A 130 -12.00 24.23 0.33
C ILE A 130 -11.84 25.36 1.36
N ALA A 131 -12.95 25.91 1.86
CA ALA A 131 -12.94 26.99 2.85
C ALA A 131 -12.31 26.58 4.19
N SER A 132 -12.37 25.29 4.55
CA SER A 132 -11.78 24.78 5.79
C SER A 132 -10.26 24.93 5.86
N GLY A 133 -9.58 25.07 4.72
CA GLY A 133 -8.11 25.18 4.67
C GLY A 133 -7.36 23.97 5.22
N ALA A 134 -8.03 22.82 5.40
CA ALA A 134 -7.45 21.64 6.00
C ALA A 134 -6.29 21.08 5.16
N TYR A 135 -5.24 20.64 5.86
CA TYR A 135 -4.06 20.06 5.22
C TYR A 135 -4.41 18.74 4.52
N GLN A 136 -4.12 18.67 3.21
CA GLN A 136 -4.30 17.45 2.43
C GLN A 136 -3.16 16.47 2.72
N HIS A 137 -3.46 15.28 3.23
CA HIS A 137 -2.43 14.27 3.47
C HIS A 137 -1.78 13.80 2.15
N HIS A 138 -0.44 13.83 2.11
CA HIS A 138 0.36 13.37 0.98
C HIS A 138 1.04 12.02 1.29
N GLY A 139 1.20 11.18 0.27
CA GLY A 139 1.86 9.87 0.42
C GLY A 139 0.90 8.75 0.83
N VAL A 140 1.42 7.74 1.52
CA VAL A 140 0.70 6.51 1.87
C VAL A 140 0.05 6.66 3.24
N ILE A 141 -1.27 6.47 3.30
CA ILE A 141 -2.02 6.53 4.57
C ILE A 141 -1.63 5.34 5.46
N MET A 142 -1.19 5.65 6.68
CA MET A 142 -0.80 4.69 7.73
C MET A 142 0.18 3.61 7.21
N PRO A 143 1.43 3.95 6.84
CA PRO A 143 2.35 2.99 6.25
C PRO A 143 2.69 1.82 7.21
N VAL A 144 3.05 0.67 6.64
CA VAL A 144 3.48 -0.51 7.40
C VAL A 144 5.00 -0.58 7.40
N PHE A 145 5.58 -0.53 8.60
CA PHE A 145 7.01 -0.74 8.79
C PHE A 145 7.28 -2.14 9.34
N ASN A 146 8.23 -2.86 8.73
CA ASN A 146 8.66 -4.17 9.22
C ASN A 146 9.94 -3.96 10.06
N GLU A 147 9.76 -3.60 11.34
CA GLU A 147 10.87 -3.43 12.27
C GLU A 147 11.47 -4.79 12.69
N LYS A 148 12.80 -4.83 12.83
CA LYS A 148 13.50 -5.98 13.40
C LYS A 148 13.76 -5.70 14.88
N LYS A 149 13.00 -6.33 15.77
CA LYS A 149 13.21 -6.24 17.22
C LYS A 149 13.94 -7.49 17.69
N VAL A 150 15.05 -7.31 18.40
CA VAL A 150 15.74 -8.39 19.13
C VAL A 150 15.23 -8.34 20.56
N LYS A 151 14.63 -9.43 21.03
CA LYS A 151 14.22 -9.55 22.43
C LYS A 151 15.45 -9.99 23.23
N LEU A 152 15.79 -9.25 24.27
CA LEU A 152 16.76 -9.68 25.28
C LEU A 152 15.99 -10.51 26.31
N ILE A 153 16.55 -11.65 26.67
CA ILE A 153 15.99 -12.58 27.66
C ILE A 153 17.06 -12.80 28.72
N SER A 154 16.67 -12.87 29.98
CA SER A 154 17.60 -13.16 31.07
C SER A 154 17.94 -14.65 31.12
N THR A 155 19.14 -15.00 31.58
CA THR A 155 19.57 -16.42 31.65
C THR A 155 18.71 -17.27 32.59
N GLY A 156 18.06 -16.67 33.59
CA GLY A 156 17.14 -17.36 34.49
C GLY A 156 15.80 -17.72 33.86
N GLU A 157 15.31 -16.93 32.90
CA GLU A 157 14.09 -17.25 32.13
C GLU A 157 14.33 -18.42 31.17
N VAL A 158 15.56 -18.58 30.65
CA VAL A 158 15.95 -19.69 29.77
C VAL A 158 15.91 -21.04 30.49
N GLN A 159 16.18 -21.07 31.80
CA GLN A 159 16.18 -22.30 32.61
C GLN A 159 14.77 -22.81 32.95
N ASN A 160 13.76 -21.93 32.92
CA ASN A 160 12.37 -22.25 33.24
C ASN A 160 11.51 -22.62 32.01
N GLU A 161 12.05 -22.45 30.79
CA GLU A 161 11.38 -22.78 29.53
C GLU A 161 11.80 -24.16 28.94
N GLN A 162 12.68 -24.90 29.62
CA GLN A 162 13.04 -26.29 29.27
C GLN A 162 12.23 -27.30 30.09
#